data_AF-A0A943LM40-F1
#
_entry.id   AF-A0A943LM40-F1
#
_cell.length_a   1.000
_cell.length_b   1.000
_cell.length_c   1.000
_cell.angle_alpha   90.00
_cell.angle_beta   90.00
_cell.angle_gamma   90.00
#
_symmetry.space_group_name_H-M   'P 1'
#
loop_
_entity.id
_entity.type
_entity.pdbx_description
1 polymer ?
#
loop_
_entity_poly.entity_id
_entity_poly.type
_entity_poly.pdbx_seq_one_letter_code
_entity_poly.pdbx_strand_id
1 'polypeptide(L)'
;MSIYEQCQRCISYHTIIKMKDGSSFDGIIEGIDGNVVFVLVGEDVMTDDRDNEMTRQPRQPFGPMRNRYRRFRRRPFPINTIAALALLRYPFIVPPYPYYPYYPY
;
A
#
# COMPACT_ATOMS: atom_id res chain seq x y z
N MET A 1 -20.60 1.05 15.89
CA MET A 1 -20.39 1.87 14.68
C MET A 1 -20.67 1.02 13.47
N SER A 2 -21.51 1.50 12.57
CA SER A 2 -21.74 0.83 11.29
C SER A 2 -20.48 0.91 10.41
N ILE A 3 -20.34 0.00 9.44
CA ILE A 3 -19.23 0.05 8.47
C ILE A 3 -19.30 1.36 7.66
N TYR A 4 -20.51 1.82 7.34
CA TYR A 4 -20.74 3.11 6.67
C TYR A 4 -20.12 4.28 7.45
N GLU A 5 -20.41 4.39 8.74
CA GLU A 5 -19.84 5.44 9.60
C GLU A 5 -18.31 5.36 9.68
N GLN A 6 -17.76 4.16 9.72
CA GLN A 6 -16.30 3.96 9.74
C GLN A 6 -15.66 4.42 8.42
N CYS A 7 -16.23 4.03 7.27
CA CYS A 7 -15.79 4.50 5.97
C CYS A 7 -15.84 6.03 5.91
N GLN A 8 -16.94 6.64 6.39
CA GLN A 8 -17.16 8.09 6.31
C GLN A 8 -16.15 8.87 7.16
N ARG A 9 -15.81 8.35 8.34
CA ARG A 9 -14.76 8.93 9.20
C ARG A 9 -13.36 8.76 8.64
N CYS A 10 -13.14 7.71 7.85
CA CYS A 10 -11.84 7.38 7.27
C CYS A 10 -11.62 7.97 5.86
N ILE A 11 -12.51 8.84 5.39
CA ILE A 11 -12.30 9.60 4.14
C ILE A 11 -10.98 10.38 4.24
N SER A 12 -10.18 10.33 3.17
CA SER A 12 -8.85 10.92 3.05
C SER A 12 -7.76 10.28 3.92
N TYR A 13 -8.05 9.20 4.64
CA TYR A 13 -7.06 8.45 5.42
C TYR A 13 -6.60 7.19 4.69
N HIS A 14 -5.34 6.81 4.93
CA HIS A 14 -4.80 5.52 4.51
C HIS A 14 -5.32 4.43 5.46
N THR A 15 -6.12 3.53 4.92
CA THR A 15 -6.72 2.41 5.65
C THR A 15 -6.33 1.07 5.04
N ILE A 16 -6.19 0.06 5.90
CA ILE A 16 -6.19 -1.34 5.50
C ILE A 16 -7.64 -1.81 5.55
N ILE A 17 -8.14 -2.24 4.41
CA ILE A 17 -9.51 -2.74 4.24
C ILE A 17 -9.47 -4.26 4.23
N LYS A 18 -10.24 -4.89 5.10
CA LYS A 18 -10.47 -6.33 5.10
C LYS A 18 -11.83 -6.60 4.47
N MET A 19 -11.83 -7.42 3.43
CA MET A 19 -13.05 -7.87 2.74
C MET A 19 -13.63 -9.09 3.45
N LYS A 20 -14.93 -9.32 3.27
CA LYS A 20 -15.61 -10.52 3.77
C LYS A 20 -15.09 -11.81 3.16
N ASP A 21 -14.55 -11.73 1.94
CA ASP A 21 -13.94 -12.86 1.23
C ASP A 21 -12.56 -13.25 1.81
N GLY A 22 -12.09 -12.54 2.84
CA GLY A 22 -10.80 -12.78 3.50
C GLY A 22 -9.61 -12.04 2.86
N SER A 23 -9.77 -11.50 1.65
CA SER A 23 -8.76 -10.64 1.04
C SER A 23 -8.62 -9.32 1.78
N SER A 24 -7.41 -8.79 1.86
CA SER A 24 -7.14 -7.47 2.44
C SER A 24 -6.24 -6.66 1.52
N PHE A 25 -6.49 -5.35 1.46
CA PHE A 25 -5.70 -4.42 0.68
C PHE A 25 -5.57 -3.09 1.41
N ASP A 26 -4.55 -2.33 1.08
CA ASP A 26 -4.31 -0.99 1.59
C ASP A 26 -4.70 0.07 0.55
N GLY A 27 -5.26 1.17 1.03
CA GLY A 27 -5.70 2.24 0.16
C GLY A 27 -6.23 3.45 0.91
N ILE A 28 -6.42 4.54 0.17
CA ILE A 28 -6.97 5.79 0.68
C ILE A 28 -8.44 5.88 0.26
N ILE A 29 -9.33 6.08 1.23
CA ILE A 29 -10.76 6.24 0.92
C ILE A 29 -10.97 7.65 0.36
N GLU A 30 -11.46 7.76 -0.87
CA GLU A 30 -11.72 9.03 -1.53
C GLU A 30 -13.10 9.57 -1.17
N GLY A 31 -14.10 8.69 -1.09
CA GLY A 31 -15.48 9.06 -0.80
C GLY A 31 -16.43 7.87 -0.86
N ILE A 32 -17.69 8.14 -0.52
CA ILE A 32 -18.77 7.15 -0.50
C ILE A 32 -19.93 7.73 -1.30
N ASP A 33 -20.47 6.93 -2.21
CA ASP A 33 -21.68 7.25 -2.96
C ASP A 33 -22.71 6.13 -2.76
N GLY A 34 -23.72 6.43 -1.94
CA GLY A 34 -24.73 5.46 -1.50
C GLY A 34 -24.12 4.22 -0.86
N ASN A 35 -24.16 3.09 -1.58
CA ASN A 35 -23.65 1.79 -1.14
C ASN A 35 -22.26 1.45 -1.68
N VAL A 36 -21.60 2.39 -2.38
CA VAL A 36 -20.28 2.18 -3.00
C VAL A 36 -19.27 3.11 -2.37
N VAL A 37 -18.12 2.55 -1.98
CA VAL A 37 -16.96 3.29 -1.50
C VAL A 37 -15.94 3.37 -2.62
N PHE A 38 -15.46 4.57 -2.91
CA PHE A 38 -14.33 4.79 -3.81
C PHE A 38 -13.04 4.75 -3.01
N VAL A 39 -12.14 3.83 -3.37
CA VAL A 39 -10.86 3.65 -2.71
C VAL A 39 -9.73 3.74 -3.73
N LEU A 40 -8.74 4.56 -3.44
CA LEU A 40 -7.45 4.59 -4.11
C LEU A 40 -6.61 3.43 -3.58
N VAL A 41 -6.64 2.29 -4.25
CA VAL A 41 -5.92 1.07 -3.84
C VAL A 41 -4.47 1.15 -4.28
N GLY A 42 -3.54 0.89 -3.35
CA GLY A 42 -2.12 0.80 -3.66
C GLY A 42 -1.79 -0.52 -4.37
N GLU A 43 -1.58 -0.47 -5.69
CA GLU A 43 -1.06 -1.60 -6.45
C GLU A 43 0.47 -1.51 -6.50
N ASP A 44 1.17 -2.59 -6.16
CA ASP A 44 2.61 -2.70 -6.34
C ASP A 44 2.93 -2.87 -7.83
N VAL A 45 3.52 -1.85 -8.44
CA VAL A 45 3.97 -1.88 -9.84
C VAL A 45 5.46 -2.17 -9.86
N MET A 46 5.82 -3.31 -10.44
CA MET A 46 7.19 -3.61 -10.84
C MET A 46 7.42 -2.94 -12.20
N THR A 47 8.38 -2.02 -12.31
CA THR A 47 8.89 -1.64 -13.63
C THR A 47 9.57 -2.85 -14.23
N ASP A 48 9.04 -3.34 -15.36
CA ASP A 48 9.67 -4.42 -16.11
C ASP A 48 10.98 -3.88 -16.68
N ASP A 49 12.09 -4.54 -16.36
CA ASP A 49 13.47 -4.12 -16.62
C ASP A 49 13.85 -4.11 -18.13
N ARG A 50 12.87 -4.00 -19.05
CA ARG A 50 13.09 -4.13 -20.49
C ARG A 50 13.61 -2.86 -21.18
N ASP A 51 13.44 -1.69 -20.58
CA ASP A 51 13.81 -0.41 -21.21
C ASP A 51 15.08 0.25 -20.63
N ASN A 52 15.75 -0.35 -19.64
CA ASN A 52 16.94 0.25 -19.03
C ASN A 52 18.16 -0.67 -19.08
N GLU A 53 18.57 -1.05 -20.29
CA GLU A 53 19.82 -1.78 -20.50
C GLU A 53 21.07 -0.93 -20.22
N MET A 54 20.93 0.39 -20.01
CA MET A 54 22.05 1.31 -19.76
C MET A 54 22.39 1.56 -18.28
N THR A 55 21.60 1.09 -17.32
CA THR A 55 21.88 1.33 -15.89
C THR A 55 22.05 0.02 -15.10
N ARG A 56 22.80 -0.94 -15.66
CA ARG A 56 23.24 -2.15 -14.95
C ARG A 56 24.31 -1.79 -13.90
N GLN A 57 23.89 -1.14 -12.81
CA GLN A 57 24.74 -1.05 -11.62
C GLN A 57 24.91 -2.47 -11.03
N PRO A 58 26.14 -2.85 -10.64
CA PRO A 58 26.44 -4.21 -10.21
C PRO A 58 25.64 -4.59 -8.97
N ARG A 59 25.16 -5.84 -8.97
CA ARG A 59 24.45 -6.50 -7.88
C ARG A 59 25.23 -6.36 -6.58
N GLN A 60 24.82 -5.42 -5.72
CA GLN A 60 25.24 -5.42 -4.33
C GLN A 60 24.54 -6.59 -3.61
N PRO A 61 25.18 -7.22 -2.60
CA PRO A 61 24.55 -8.28 -1.80
C PRO A 61 23.28 -7.80 -1.06
N PHE A 62 23.11 -6.49 -0.93
CA PHE A 62 21.89 -5.77 -0.59
C PHE A 62 21.34 -5.13 -1.88
N GLY A 63 20.76 -5.95 -2.76
CA GLY A 63 20.47 -5.56 -4.14
C GLY A 63 19.60 -4.30 -4.25
N PRO A 64 19.74 -3.50 -5.33
CA PRO A 64 18.98 -2.28 -5.51
C PRO A 64 17.50 -2.61 -5.32
N MET A 65 16.87 -1.93 -4.36
CA MET A 65 15.45 -2.04 -4.06
C MET A 65 14.73 -1.90 -5.39
N ARG A 66 14.32 -3.02 -6.01
CA ARG A 66 13.53 -3.02 -7.25
C ARG A 66 12.51 -1.92 -7.07
N ASN A 67 12.50 -0.91 -7.93
CA ASN A 67 11.66 0.27 -7.73
C ASN A 67 10.19 -0.19 -7.73
N ARG A 68 9.67 -0.50 -6.55
CA ARG A 68 8.28 -0.88 -6.31
C ARG A 68 7.56 0.44 -6.17
N TYR A 69 7.05 0.93 -7.29
CA TYR A 69 6.20 2.10 -7.27
C TYR A 69 4.82 1.66 -6.80
N ARG A 70 4.31 2.33 -5.76
CA ARG A 70 2.93 2.17 -5.34
C ARG A 70 2.05 2.99 -6.25
N ARG A 71 1.29 2.32 -7.13
CA ARG A 71 0.33 2.98 -8.00
C ARG A 71 -1.05 2.95 -7.36
N PHE A 72 -1.54 4.12 -6.96
CA PHE A 72 -2.88 4.24 -6.45
C PHE A 72 -3.89 4.27 -7.60
N ARG A 73 -4.76 3.25 -7.68
CA ARG A 73 -5.86 3.20 -8.66
C ARG A 73 -7.20 3.31 -7.94
N ARG A 74 -8.06 4.19 -8.45
CA ARG A 74 -9.43 4.36 -7.98
C ARG A 74 -10.25 3.12 -8.34
N ARG A 75 -10.76 2.43 -7.33
CA ARG A 75 -11.62 1.25 -7.48
C ARG A 75 -12.90 1.42 -6.66
N PRO A 76 -14.08 1.10 -7.23
CA PRO A 76 -15.33 1.07 -6.49
C PRO A 76 -15.48 -0.25 -5.74
N PHE A 77 -15.83 -0.18 -4.45
CA PHE A 77 -16.14 -1.35 -3.63
C PHE A 77 -17.51 -1.20 -2.96
N PRO A 78 -18.40 -2.20 -3.06
CA PRO A 78 -19.67 -2.15 -2.36
C PRO A 78 -19.45 -2.30 -0.85
N ILE A 79 -20.10 -1.45 -0.04
CA ILE A 79 -19.98 -1.44 1.43
C ILE A 79 -20.24 -2.81 2.03
N ASN A 80 -21.18 -3.57 1.46
CA ASN A 80 -21.58 -4.88 1.95
C ASN A 80 -20.46 -5.93 1.88
N THR A 81 -19.41 -5.69 1.08
CA THR A 81 -18.24 -6.58 0.96
C THR A 81 -17.13 -6.26 1.95
N ILE A 82 -17.19 -5.09 2.60
CA ILE A 82 -16.20 -4.69 3.61
C ILE A 82 -16.56 -5.38 4.93
N ALA A 83 -15.58 -6.06 5.53
CA ALA A 83 -15.71 -6.69 6.84
C ALA A 83 -15.20 -5.77 7.95
N ALA A 84 -14.05 -5.13 7.74
CA ALA A 84 -13.42 -4.26 8.72
C ALA A 84 -12.46 -3.25 8.08
N LEU A 85 -12.21 -2.15 8.79
CA LEU A 85 -11.24 -1.11 8.43
C LEU A 85 -10.25 -0.92 9.58
N ALA A 86 -8.99 -0.72 9.25
CA ALA A 86 -7.95 -0.33 10.20
C ALA A 86 -7.17 0.87 9.65
N LEU A 87 -6.99 1.91 10.47
CA LEU A 87 -6.15 3.05 10.09
C LEU A 87 -4.68 2.63 10.12
N LEU A 88 -3.97 2.92 9.03
CA LEU A 88 -2.51 2.80 9.02
C LEU A 88 -1.93 3.96 9.82
N ARG A 89 -1.33 3.64 10.96
CA ARG A 89 -0.64 4.64 11.80
C ARG A 89 0.63 5.07 11.08
N TYR A 90 0.64 6.31 10.58
CA TYR A 90 1.85 6.97 10.11
C TYR A 90 2.59 7.62 11.31
N PRO A 91 3.93 7.65 11.31
CA PRO A 91 4.85 7.22 10.26
C PRO A 91 5.05 5.70 10.18
N PHE A 92 5.26 5.19 8.97
CA PHE A 92 5.84 3.85 8.78
C PHE A 92 7.26 3.90 9.36
N ILE A 93 7.44 3.38 10.58
CA ILE A 93 8.75 3.26 11.21
C ILE A 93 9.53 2.23 10.38
N VAL A 94 10.31 2.72 9.42
CA VAL A 94 11.34 1.90 8.77
C VAL A 94 12.27 1.46 9.90
N PRO A 95 12.49 0.15 10.11
CA PRO A 95 13.44 -0.28 11.13
C PRO A 95 14.79 0.40 10.84
N PRO A 96 15.47 0.93 11.87
CA PRO A 96 16.79 1.51 11.67
C PRO A 96 17.66 0.48 10.96
N TYR A 97 18.28 0.90 9.86
CA TYR A 97 19.14 0.06 9.02
C TYR A 97 20.09 -0.76 9.92
N PRO A 98 20.23 -2.09 9.71
CA PRO A 98 21.20 -2.85 10.46
C PRO A 98 22.59 -2.27 10.20
N TYR A 99 23.18 -1.69 11.24
CA TYR A 99 24.55 -1.20 11.23
C TYR A 99 25.47 -2.41 10.99
N TYR A 100 26.01 -2.52 9.77
CA TYR A 100 27.02 -3.53 9.48
C TYR A 100 28.33 -3.12 10.15
N PRO A 101 28.86 -3.90 11.12
CA PRO A 101 30.15 -3.60 11.71
C PRO A 101 31.24 -3.72 10.64
N TYR A 102 32.00 -2.63 10.48
CA TYR A 102 33.18 -2.57 9.62
C TYR A 102 34.24 -3.53 10.17
N TYR A 103 34.54 -4.60 9.44
CA TYR A 103 35.68 -5.48 9.72
C TYR A 103 36.90 -4.98 8.92
N PRO A 104 37.89 -4.35 9.57
CA PRO A 104 39.18 -4.10 8.92
C PRO A 104 39.91 -5.42 8.72
N TYR A 105 40.39 -5.65 7.49
CA TYR A 105 41.30 -6.74 7.13
C TYR A 105 42.67 -6.55 7.75
#